data_AF-A0A2V6KMB5-F1
#
_entry.id   AF-A0A2V6KMB5-F1
#
_cell.length_a   1.000
_cell.length_b   1.000
_cell.length_c   1.000
_cell.angle_alpha   90.00
_cell.angle_beta   90.00
_cell.angle_gamma   90.00
#
_symmetry.space_group_name_H-M   'P 1'
#
loop_
_entity.id
_entity.type
_entity.pdbx_description
1 polymer ?
#
loop_
_entity_poly.entity_id
_entity_poly.type
_entity_poly.pdbx_seq_one_letter_code
_entity_poly.pdbx_strand_id
1 'polypeptide(L)'
;MAAYTLAYQVGSKIESLVPGDTKHTPVDPFVAQMNALAKQLKMDRTRFVNPHGVDYKVKPLPYSTAEDMARLTRYAMNKASFRFYVSQKERQISFDRAGRRLNYVLRNTNELLGKMGIDGVKTGRTARSGDCLILYANRQAEVVRQGQMETVYPRHLMVVLLGSTNRFGEGAALLQRGWQLYDQWAAGGRVADSKKML
;
A
#
# COMPACT_ATOMS: atom_id res chain seq x y z
N MET A 1 -18.01 8.48 -0.51
CA MET A 1 -16.62 8.17 -0.89
C MET A 1 -16.51 6.71 -1.29
N ALA A 2 -15.73 6.37 -2.33
CA ALA A 2 -15.61 4.98 -2.83
C ALA A 2 -15.15 3.97 -1.75
N ALA A 3 -14.18 4.35 -0.91
CA ALA A 3 -13.71 3.50 0.20
C ALA A 3 -14.83 3.16 1.20
N TYR A 4 -15.68 4.13 1.54
CA TYR A 4 -16.83 3.91 2.41
C TYR A 4 -17.86 2.99 1.74
N THR A 5 -18.17 3.22 0.46
CA THR A 5 -19.11 2.37 -0.30
C THR A 5 -18.63 0.92 -0.38
N LEU A 6 -17.34 0.70 -0.62
CA LEU A 6 -16.75 -0.65 -0.62
C LEU A 6 -16.84 -1.29 0.77
N ALA A 7 -16.45 -0.56 1.82
CA ALA A 7 -16.51 -1.06 3.19
C ALA A 7 -17.94 -1.42 3.60
N TYR A 8 -18.92 -0.58 3.23
CA TYR A 8 -20.33 -0.85 3.48
C TYR A 8 -20.81 -2.10 2.75
N GLN A 9 -20.55 -2.21 1.44
CA GLN A 9 -20.97 -3.35 0.61
C GLN A 9 -20.36 -4.68 1.05
N VAL A 10 -19.05 -4.69 1.33
CA VAL A 10 -18.34 -5.89 1.81
C VAL A 10 -18.77 -6.21 3.24
N GLY A 11 -18.88 -5.18 4.07
CA GLY A 11 -19.30 -5.27 5.46
C GLY A 11 -20.70 -5.85 5.64
N SER A 12 -21.68 -5.44 4.83
CA SER A 12 -23.04 -5.99 4.88
C SER A 12 -23.06 -7.49 4.58
N LYS A 13 -22.15 -7.98 3.73
CA LYS A 13 -22.01 -9.41 3.44
C LYS A 13 -21.34 -10.18 4.59
N ILE A 14 -20.43 -9.53 5.33
CA ILE A 14 -19.81 -10.12 6.52
C ILE A 14 -20.85 -10.20 7.66
N GLU A 15 -21.62 -9.14 7.85
CA GLU A 15 -22.66 -9.05 8.87
C GLU A 15 -23.78 -10.07 8.66
N SER A 16 -24.20 -10.34 7.41
CA SER A 16 -25.18 -11.40 7.12
C SER A 16 -24.76 -12.81 7.57
N LEU A 17 -23.51 -13.00 7.99
CA LEU A 17 -22.97 -14.25 8.51
C LEU A 17 -22.94 -14.31 10.05
N VAL A 18 -23.28 -13.22 10.76
CA VAL A 18 -23.25 -13.12 12.23
C VAL A 18 -24.49 -12.38 12.73
N PRO A 19 -25.49 -13.05 13.35
CA PRO A 19 -26.65 -12.38 13.91
C PRO A 19 -26.27 -11.66 15.21
N GLY A 20 -26.34 -10.31 15.25
CA GLY A 20 -26.23 -9.60 16.53
C GLY A 20 -25.95 -8.10 16.47
N ASP A 21 -26.84 -7.37 17.16
CA ASP A 21 -26.78 -5.99 17.68
C ASP A 21 -26.98 -4.80 16.71
N THR A 22 -28.07 -4.06 16.93
CA THR A 22 -28.64 -3.01 16.07
C THR A 22 -27.97 -1.64 16.19
N LYS A 23 -26.75 -1.58 16.75
CA LYS A 23 -26.00 -0.33 17.00
C LYS A 23 -24.83 -0.09 16.06
N HIS A 24 -24.50 -1.05 15.20
CA HIS A 24 -23.34 -0.99 14.32
C HIS A 24 -23.73 -0.76 12.86
N THR A 25 -22.87 -0.06 12.13
CA THR A 25 -23.03 0.09 10.68
C THR A 25 -22.28 -1.05 9.97
N PRO A 26 -22.64 -1.40 8.73
CA PRO A 26 -21.87 -2.37 7.94
C PRO A 26 -20.38 -2.04 7.81
N VAL A 27 -19.96 -0.79 8.02
CA VAL A 27 -18.54 -0.42 7.99
C VAL A 27 -17.77 -0.99 9.19
N ASP A 28 -18.41 -1.20 10.33
CA ASP A 28 -17.79 -1.69 11.55
C ASP A 28 -17.18 -3.10 11.39
N PRO A 29 -17.90 -4.12 10.89
CA PRO A 29 -17.30 -5.43 10.62
C PRO A 29 -16.19 -5.37 9.57
N PHE A 30 -16.27 -4.47 8.59
CA PHE A 30 -15.18 -4.25 7.64
C PHE A 30 -13.91 -3.73 8.33
N VAL A 31 -14.04 -2.72 9.20
CA VAL A 31 -12.91 -2.19 10.00
C VAL A 31 -12.37 -3.24 10.97
N ALA A 32 -13.23 -4.10 11.53
CA ALA A 32 -12.78 -5.25 12.32
C ALA A 32 -11.89 -6.19 11.50
N GLN A 33 -12.26 -6.50 10.25
CA GLN A 33 -11.41 -7.29 9.35
C GLN A 33 -10.09 -6.58 8.98
N MET A 34 -10.10 -5.25 8.83
CA MET A 34 -8.86 -4.48 8.62
C MET A 34 -7.89 -4.67 9.78
N ASN A 35 -8.37 -4.59 11.02
CA ASN A 35 -7.53 -4.78 12.21
C ASN A 35 -7.14 -6.25 12.42
N ALA A 36 -8.01 -7.21 12.07
CA ALA A 36 -7.67 -8.63 12.08
C ALA A 36 -6.52 -8.94 11.13
N LEU A 37 -6.54 -8.39 9.90
CA LEU A 37 -5.42 -8.48 8.97
C LEU A 37 -4.16 -7.80 9.53
N ALA A 38 -4.28 -6.63 10.14
CA ALA A 38 -3.13 -5.94 10.75
C ALA A 38 -2.45 -6.84 11.81
N LYS A 39 -3.24 -7.49 12.66
CA LYS A 39 -2.75 -8.45 13.66
C LYS A 39 -2.07 -9.66 13.01
N GLN A 40 -2.66 -10.24 11.96
CA GLN A 40 -2.06 -11.36 11.22
C GLN A 40 -0.70 -11.00 10.61
N LEU A 41 -0.55 -9.74 10.19
CA LEU A 41 0.70 -9.21 9.62
C LEU A 41 1.69 -8.69 10.69
N LYS A 42 1.38 -8.87 11.98
CA LYS A 42 2.18 -8.37 13.11
C LYS A 42 2.41 -6.85 13.04
N MET A 43 1.35 -6.11 12.70
CA MET A 43 1.34 -4.64 12.68
C MET A 43 0.93 -4.11 14.06
N ASP A 44 1.76 -4.38 15.07
CA ASP A 44 1.42 -4.19 16.48
C ASP A 44 1.26 -2.71 16.88
N ARG A 45 1.71 -1.78 16.02
CA ARG A 45 1.61 -0.34 16.21
C ARG A 45 0.66 0.29 15.18
N THR A 46 -0.42 -0.43 14.84
CA THR A 46 -1.46 0.03 13.91
C THR A 46 -2.86 -0.09 14.49
N ARG A 47 -3.69 0.92 14.23
CA ARG A 47 -5.13 0.89 14.47
C ARG A 47 -5.87 1.51 13.30
N PHE A 48 -6.69 0.72 12.64
CA PHE A 48 -7.67 1.21 11.68
C PHE A 48 -8.98 1.51 12.40
N VAL A 49 -9.57 2.67 12.11
CA VAL A 49 -10.87 3.08 12.68
C VAL A 49 -11.90 3.42 11.60
N ASN A 50 -11.46 3.50 10.34
CA ASN A 50 -12.28 3.72 9.17
C ASN A 50 -11.50 3.28 7.92
N PRO A 51 -12.18 3.07 6.77
CA PRO A 51 -11.54 2.52 5.57
C PRO A 51 -10.78 3.55 4.71
N HIS A 52 -10.75 4.83 5.10
CA HIS A 52 -10.24 5.92 4.26
C HIS A 52 -9.15 6.78 4.89
N GLY A 53 -8.86 6.60 6.19
CA GLY A 53 -7.80 7.31 6.90
C GLY A 53 -8.13 8.77 7.27
N VAL A 54 -9.40 9.17 7.27
CA VAL A 54 -9.79 10.51 7.76
C VAL A 54 -9.76 10.49 9.29
N ASP A 55 -9.22 11.53 9.89
CA ASP A 55 -8.95 11.66 11.32
C ASP A 55 -9.71 12.84 11.97
N TYR A 56 -10.50 13.58 11.19
CA TYR A 56 -11.31 14.69 11.67
C TYR A 56 -12.56 14.19 12.41
N LYS A 57 -12.74 14.64 13.66
CA LYS A 57 -13.84 14.24 14.56
C LYS A 57 -13.97 12.71 14.76
N VAL A 58 -12.87 11.99 14.65
CA VAL A 58 -12.82 10.54 14.84
C VAL A 58 -12.16 10.21 16.17
N LYS A 59 -12.79 9.35 16.97
CA LYS A 59 -12.24 8.81 18.23
C LYS A 59 -12.56 7.31 18.34
N PRO A 60 -11.58 6.45 18.67
CA PRO A 60 -10.15 6.75 18.80
C PRO A 60 -9.52 7.15 17.47
N LEU A 61 -8.32 7.73 17.49
CA LEU A 61 -7.63 8.16 16.27
C LEU A 61 -7.02 6.99 15.51
N PRO A 62 -7.02 7.02 14.17
CA PRO A 62 -6.24 6.07 13.37
C PRO A 62 -4.75 6.37 13.47
N TYR A 63 -3.92 5.34 13.48
CA TYR A 63 -2.46 5.46 13.43
C TYR A 63 -1.82 4.20 12.84
N SER A 64 -0.57 4.34 12.38
CA SER A 64 0.30 3.24 11.97
C SER A 64 1.77 3.69 12.06
N THR A 65 2.71 2.84 11.63
CA THR A 65 4.14 3.16 11.51
C THR A 65 4.63 2.84 10.11
N ALA A 66 5.80 3.39 9.73
CA ALA A 66 6.38 3.11 8.41
C ALA A 66 6.67 1.60 8.23
N GLU A 67 7.11 0.94 9.29
CA GLU A 67 7.37 -0.51 9.30
C GLU A 67 6.09 -1.32 9.11
N ASP A 68 5.03 -1.02 9.86
CA ASP A 68 3.75 -1.72 9.74
C ASP A 68 3.15 -1.55 8.34
N MET A 69 3.18 -0.33 7.81
CA MET A 69 2.72 -0.06 6.45
C MET A 69 3.58 -0.76 5.39
N ALA A 70 4.89 -0.95 5.63
CA ALA A 70 5.73 -1.75 4.75
C ALA A 70 5.31 -3.24 4.76
N ARG A 71 4.96 -3.80 5.93
CA ARG A 71 4.42 -5.17 6.05
C ARG A 71 3.12 -5.33 5.29
N LEU A 72 2.18 -4.39 5.45
CA LEU A 72 0.91 -4.37 4.73
C LEU A 72 1.13 -4.28 3.20
N THR A 73 2.04 -3.40 2.79
CA THR A 73 2.35 -3.21 1.37
C THR A 73 2.99 -4.46 0.77
N ARG A 74 3.90 -5.13 1.49
CA ARG A 74 4.49 -6.41 1.07
C ARG A 74 3.41 -7.47 0.87
N TYR A 75 2.48 -7.59 1.82
CA TYR A 75 1.33 -8.50 1.69
C TYR A 75 0.45 -8.17 0.48
N ALA A 76 0.12 -6.89 0.29
CA ALA A 76 -0.74 -6.45 -0.81
C ALA A 76 -0.08 -6.63 -2.18
N MET A 77 1.21 -6.29 -2.32
CA MET A 77 1.95 -6.42 -3.57
C MET A 77 2.16 -7.87 -4.01
N ASN A 78 1.98 -8.86 -3.14
CA ASN A 78 1.93 -10.27 -3.55
C ASN A 78 0.66 -10.62 -4.35
N LYS A 79 -0.39 -9.79 -4.30
CA LYS A 79 -1.64 -10.01 -5.05
C LYS A 79 -1.56 -9.36 -6.43
N ALA A 80 -1.68 -10.16 -7.49
CA ALA A 80 -1.61 -9.68 -8.87
C ALA A 80 -2.64 -8.59 -9.19
N SER A 81 -3.86 -8.73 -8.67
CA SER A 81 -4.92 -7.72 -8.83
C SER A 81 -4.54 -6.37 -8.20
N PHE A 82 -3.91 -6.37 -7.03
CA PHE A 82 -3.46 -5.14 -6.38
C PHE A 82 -2.37 -4.45 -7.20
N ARG A 83 -1.36 -5.20 -7.66
CA ARG A 83 -0.29 -4.68 -8.55
C ARG A 83 -0.87 -4.06 -9.83
N PHE A 84 -1.89 -4.70 -10.41
CA PHE A 84 -2.58 -4.18 -11.58
C PHE A 84 -3.20 -2.80 -11.32
N TYR A 85 -3.91 -2.61 -10.21
CA TYR A 85 -4.57 -1.34 -9.92
C TYR A 85 -3.58 -0.21 -9.58
N VAL A 86 -2.54 -0.49 -8.79
CA VAL A 86 -1.63 0.57 -8.31
C VAL A 86 -0.63 1.05 -9.36
N SER A 87 -0.37 0.24 -10.38
CA SER A 87 0.57 0.56 -11.47
C SER A 87 -0.04 1.40 -12.59
N GLN A 88 -1.35 1.62 -12.59
CA GLN A 88 -2.03 2.42 -13.60
C GLN A 88 -1.86 3.92 -13.36
N LYS A 89 -1.34 4.63 -14.36
CA LYS A 89 -1.28 6.11 -14.37
C LYS A 89 -2.67 6.73 -14.46
N GLU A 90 -3.55 6.10 -15.23
CA GLU A 90 -4.93 6.50 -15.37
C GLU A 90 -5.81 5.30 -15.75
N ARG A 91 -7.11 5.43 -15.49
CA ARG A 91 -8.11 4.43 -15.87
C ARG A 91 -9.42 5.12 -16.20
N GLN A 92 -9.91 4.91 -17.43
CA GLN A 92 -11.27 5.26 -17.77
C GLN A 92 -12.25 4.26 -17.15
N ILE A 93 -13.26 4.78 -16.47
CA ILE A 93 -14.39 4.02 -15.95
C ILE A 93 -15.68 4.51 -16.59
N SER A 94 -16.67 3.63 -16.64
CA SER A 94 -17.99 3.94 -17.15
C SER A 94 -19.05 3.40 -16.21
N PHE A 95 -20.05 4.20 -15.86
CA PHE A 95 -21.10 3.84 -14.91
C PHE A 95 -22.40 4.56 -15.23
N ASP A 96 -23.52 3.98 -14.81
CA ASP A 96 -24.85 4.54 -15.03
C ASP A 96 -25.31 5.34 -13.81
N ARG A 97 -25.81 6.55 -14.04
CA ARG A 97 -26.38 7.42 -13.00
C ARG A 97 -27.63 8.10 -13.53
N ALA A 98 -28.75 7.90 -12.85
CA ALA A 98 -30.06 8.44 -13.25
C ALA A 98 -30.40 8.14 -14.73
N GLY A 99 -30.21 6.90 -15.16
CA GLY A 99 -30.52 6.44 -16.52
C GLY A 99 -29.56 6.91 -17.62
N ARG A 100 -28.44 7.56 -17.27
CA ARG A 100 -27.41 8.01 -18.23
C ARG A 100 -26.08 7.32 -18.00
N ARG A 101 -25.46 6.87 -19.09
CA ARG A 101 -24.08 6.35 -19.09
C ARG A 101 -23.10 7.51 -18.98
N LEU A 102 -22.28 7.50 -17.93
CA LEU A 102 -21.23 8.47 -17.67
C LEU A 102 -19.86 7.81 -17.84
N ASN A 103 -18.89 8.59 -18.33
CA ASN A 103 -17.49 8.20 -18.44
C ASN A 103 -16.64 9.13 -17.56
N TYR A 104 -15.66 8.57 -16.86
CA TYR A 104 -14.75 9.35 -16.03
C TYR A 104 -13.34 8.78 -16.11
N VAL A 105 -12.34 9.65 -16.23
CA VAL A 105 -10.92 9.25 -16.21
C VAL A 105 -10.38 9.45 -14.81
N LEU A 106 -10.09 8.35 -14.13
CA LEU A 106 -9.37 8.34 -12.86
C LEU A 106 -7.89 8.57 -13.15
N ARG A 107 -7.27 9.55 -12.49
CA ARG A 107 -5.82 9.82 -12.59
C ARG A 107 -5.14 9.44 -11.28
N ASN A 108 -4.00 8.78 -11.39
CA ASN A 108 -3.22 8.41 -10.22
C ASN A 108 -2.55 9.66 -9.63
N THR A 109 -2.69 9.83 -8.32
CA THR A 109 -2.11 10.94 -7.58
C THR A 109 -0.61 10.78 -7.32
N ASN A 110 -0.02 9.62 -7.61
CA ASN A 110 1.42 9.40 -7.46
C ASN A 110 2.18 9.98 -8.67
N GLU A 111 2.78 11.15 -8.51
CA GLU A 111 3.52 11.86 -9.57
C GLU A 111 4.82 11.16 -10.02
N LEU A 112 5.30 10.21 -9.22
CA LEU A 112 6.51 9.42 -9.52
C LEU A 112 6.20 8.14 -10.28
N LEU A 113 4.92 7.79 -10.48
CA LEU A 113 4.54 6.55 -11.15
C LEU A 113 5.06 6.49 -12.59
N GLY A 114 5.71 5.39 -12.95
CA GLY A 114 6.36 5.18 -14.24
C GLY A 114 7.69 5.93 -14.41
N LYS A 115 8.25 6.49 -13.34
CA LYS A 115 9.60 7.08 -13.31
C LYS A 115 10.48 6.21 -12.40
N MET A 116 11.78 6.11 -12.66
CA MET A 116 12.73 5.39 -11.79
C MET A 116 12.34 3.93 -11.47
N GLY A 117 11.61 3.26 -12.37
CA GLY A 117 11.08 1.91 -12.14
C GLY A 117 9.95 1.84 -11.11
N ILE A 118 9.31 2.96 -10.76
CA ILE A 118 8.19 2.99 -9.80
C ILE A 118 6.90 2.52 -10.47
N ASP A 119 6.25 1.51 -9.89
CA ASP A 119 5.00 0.90 -10.36
C ASP A 119 3.90 0.90 -9.26
N GLY A 120 4.08 1.72 -8.22
CA GLY A 120 3.10 1.92 -7.14
C GLY A 120 3.61 2.88 -6.06
N VAL A 121 2.96 3.03 -4.91
CA VAL A 121 1.71 2.38 -4.50
C VAL A 121 0.64 3.43 -4.24
N LYS A 122 0.85 4.34 -3.26
CA LYS A 122 -0.22 5.27 -2.85
C LYS A 122 0.27 6.50 -2.10
N THR A 123 -0.39 7.62 -2.33
CA THR A 123 -0.30 8.88 -1.56
C THR A 123 -1.38 8.97 -0.46
N GLY A 124 -1.13 9.72 0.61
CA GLY A 124 -2.14 10.06 1.64
C GLY A 124 -1.93 11.44 2.23
N ARG A 125 -3.01 12.14 2.62
CA ARG A 125 -2.91 13.46 3.26
C ARG A 125 -4.13 13.72 4.14
N THR A 126 -3.87 14.24 5.33
CA THR A 126 -4.83 14.90 6.21
C THR A 126 -4.13 16.08 6.88
N ALA A 127 -4.87 16.92 7.61
CA ALA A 127 -4.25 18.01 8.36
C ALA A 127 -3.26 17.51 9.43
N ARG A 128 -3.48 16.32 10.01
CA ARG A 128 -2.62 15.81 11.11
C ARG A 128 -1.56 14.83 10.62
N SER A 129 -1.84 14.05 9.58
CA SER A 129 -0.88 13.07 9.04
C SER A 129 0.26 13.71 8.25
N GLY A 130 0.11 14.97 7.83
CA GLY A 130 0.97 15.55 6.80
C GLY A 130 0.91 14.76 5.50
N ASP A 131 1.98 14.86 4.71
CA ASP A 131 2.09 14.18 3.44
C ASP A 131 2.69 12.77 3.60
N CYS A 132 1.92 11.74 3.26
CA CYS A 132 2.37 10.35 3.28
C CYS A 132 2.54 9.79 1.86
N LEU A 133 3.51 8.90 1.65
CA LEU A 133 3.77 8.25 0.38
C LEU A 133 4.33 6.85 0.58
N ILE A 134 3.78 5.88 -0.14
CA ILE A 134 4.37 4.56 -0.30
C ILE A 134 4.75 4.39 -1.76
N LEU A 135 6.03 4.13 -2.03
CA LEU A 135 6.55 3.79 -3.34
C LEU A 135 6.93 2.30 -3.37
N TYR A 136 6.66 1.67 -4.50
CA TYR A 136 7.21 0.37 -4.85
C TYR A 136 7.87 0.53 -6.21
N ALA A 137 9.10 0.03 -6.32
CA ALA A 137 9.90 0.15 -7.52
C ALA A 137 10.57 -1.17 -7.84
N ASN A 138 10.64 -1.47 -9.13
CA ASN A 138 11.33 -2.64 -9.65
C ASN A 138 12.54 -2.23 -10.51
N ARG A 139 13.55 -3.10 -10.52
CA ARG A 139 14.61 -3.12 -11.52
C ARG A 139 14.59 -4.46 -12.25
N GLN A 140 15.25 -4.52 -13.40
CA GLN A 140 15.45 -5.79 -14.12
C GLN A 140 16.03 -6.84 -13.16
N ALA A 141 15.54 -8.08 -13.21
CA ALA A 141 16.11 -9.14 -12.38
C ALA A 141 17.60 -9.30 -12.69
N GLU A 142 18.39 -9.56 -11.65
CA GLU A 142 19.81 -9.86 -11.82
C GLU A 142 19.96 -11.38 -12.01
N VAL A 143 20.65 -11.79 -13.06
CA VAL A 143 20.93 -13.21 -13.34
C VAL A 143 22.41 -13.46 -13.09
N VAL A 144 22.73 -14.28 -12.10
CA VAL A 144 24.10 -14.69 -11.77
C VAL A 144 24.30 -16.11 -12.27
N ARG A 145 25.29 -16.31 -13.14
CA ARG A 145 25.66 -17.62 -13.70
C ARG A 145 26.90 -18.15 -13.00
N GLN A 146 26.83 -19.37 -12.47
CA GLN A 146 27.95 -20.09 -11.88
C GLN A 146 28.03 -21.48 -12.51
N GLY A 147 28.91 -21.63 -13.50
CA GLY A 147 28.97 -22.84 -14.32
C GLY A 147 27.66 -23.04 -15.11
N GLN A 148 27.02 -24.19 -14.93
CA GLN A 148 25.71 -24.49 -15.53
C GLN A 148 24.52 -23.96 -14.72
N MET A 149 24.76 -23.41 -13.53
CA MET A 149 23.71 -22.96 -12.62
C MET A 149 23.40 -21.48 -12.85
N GLU A 150 22.13 -21.15 -13.03
CA GLU A 150 21.66 -19.76 -13.09
C GLU A 150 20.82 -19.44 -11.85
N THR A 151 21.17 -18.37 -11.14
CA THR A 151 20.36 -17.83 -10.04
C THR A 151 19.77 -16.49 -10.46
N VAL A 152 18.45 -16.36 -10.37
CA VAL A 152 17.72 -15.12 -10.67
C VAL A 152 17.35 -14.43 -9.36
N TYR A 153 17.78 -13.17 -9.23
CA TYR A 153 17.46 -12.30 -8.10
C TYR A 153 16.46 -11.23 -8.55
N PRO A 154 15.17 -11.36 -8.18
CA PRO A 154 14.20 -10.29 -8.35
C PRO A 154 14.61 -9.06 -7.54
N ARG A 155 14.48 -7.87 -8.13
CA ARG A 155 14.89 -6.62 -7.50
C ARG A 155 13.69 -5.70 -7.31
N HIS A 156 13.23 -5.61 -6.07
CA HIS A 156 12.16 -4.71 -5.66
C HIS A 156 12.60 -3.89 -4.44
N LEU A 157 12.28 -2.61 -4.45
CA LEU A 157 12.50 -1.71 -3.33
C LEU A 157 11.19 -1.01 -2.97
N MET A 158 10.95 -0.85 -1.68
CA MET A 158 9.81 -0.12 -1.15
C MET A 158 10.28 1.04 -0.28
N VAL A 159 9.65 2.20 -0.43
CA VAL A 159 9.85 3.36 0.44
C VAL A 159 8.52 3.70 1.08
N VAL A 160 8.52 3.89 2.40
CA VAL A 160 7.36 4.35 3.17
C VAL A 160 7.72 5.65 3.88
N LEU A 161 7.00 6.72 3.56
CA LEU A 161 7.13 8.06 4.13
C LEU A 161 5.82 8.46 4.82
N LEU A 162 5.94 8.95 6.04
CA LEU A 162 4.83 9.46 6.85
C LEU A 162 5.20 10.88 7.32
N GLY A 163 4.25 11.82 7.24
CA GLY A 163 4.45 13.17 7.79
C GLY A 163 5.48 14.04 7.06
N SER A 164 5.73 13.77 5.77
CA SER A 164 6.66 14.55 4.96
C SER A 164 6.12 15.97 4.68
N THR A 165 7.01 16.90 4.35
CA THR A 165 6.67 18.19 3.74
C THR A 165 6.95 18.23 2.24
N ASN A 166 7.71 17.27 1.71
CA ASN A 166 8.04 17.11 0.29
C ASN A 166 8.10 15.63 -0.08
N ARG A 167 6.94 14.97 -0.04
CA ARG A 167 6.86 13.50 -0.19
C ARG A 167 7.51 12.96 -1.46
N PHE A 168 7.43 13.70 -2.57
CA PHE A 168 7.93 13.23 -3.86
C PHE A 168 9.44 13.45 -3.99
N GLY A 169 9.97 14.59 -3.54
CA GLY A 169 11.41 14.82 -3.50
C GLY A 169 12.12 13.86 -2.54
N GLU A 170 11.62 13.74 -1.31
CA GLU A 170 12.15 12.81 -0.31
C GLU A 170 12.00 11.35 -0.75
N GLY A 171 10.85 10.98 -1.32
CA GLY A 171 10.59 9.62 -1.81
C GLY A 171 11.54 9.21 -2.94
N ALA A 172 11.80 10.12 -3.88
CA ALA A 172 12.77 9.90 -4.96
C ALA A 172 14.20 9.74 -4.41
N ALA A 173 14.62 10.63 -3.49
CA ALA A 173 15.95 10.59 -2.89
C ALA A 173 16.18 9.30 -2.09
N LEU A 174 15.20 8.89 -1.26
CA LEU A 174 15.28 7.64 -0.51
C LEU A 174 15.31 6.41 -1.42
N LEU A 175 14.55 6.42 -2.52
CA LEU A 175 14.58 5.32 -3.48
C LEU A 175 15.96 5.21 -4.14
N GLN A 176 16.53 6.33 -4.58
CA GLN A 176 17.87 6.36 -5.18
C GLN A 176 18.93 5.88 -4.18
N ARG A 177 18.88 6.36 -2.93
CA ARG A 177 19.78 5.92 -1.87
C ARG A 177 19.62 4.44 -1.55
N GLY A 178 18.39 3.96 -1.49
CA GLY A 178 18.07 2.56 -1.24
C GLY A 178 18.66 1.63 -2.31
N TRP A 179 18.60 2.04 -3.58
CA TRP A 179 19.24 1.28 -4.65
C TRP A 179 20.77 1.28 -4.55
N GLN A 180 21.40 2.41 -4.20
CA GLN A 180 22.86 2.44 -3.96
C GLN A 180 23.27 1.47 -2.85
N LEU A 181 22.50 1.43 -1.75
CA LEU A 181 22.74 0.51 -0.64
C LEU A 181 22.53 -0.95 -1.06
N TYR A 182 21.50 -1.23 -1.85
CA TYR A 182 21.28 -2.57 -2.43
C TYR A 182 22.46 -2.99 -3.30
N ASP A 183 22.91 -2.11 -4.21
CA ASP A 183 24.00 -2.42 -5.15
C ASP A 183 25.32 -2.68 -4.38
N GLN A 184 25.60 -1.92 -3.31
CA GLN A 184 26.73 -2.16 -2.41
C GLN A 184 26.61 -3.50 -1.67
N TRP A 185 25.45 -3.81 -1.11
CA TRP A 185 25.19 -5.09 -0.43
C TRP A 185 25.32 -6.28 -1.39
N ALA A 186 24.82 -6.15 -2.62
CA ALA A 186 24.91 -7.16 -3.65
C ALA A 186 26.37 -7.40 -4.09
N ALA A 187 27.14 -6.33 -4.29
CA ALA A 187 28.57 -6.39 -4.60
C ALA A 187 29.40 -6.99 -3.45
N GLY A 188 29.00 -6.75 -2.20
CA GLY A 188 29.61 -7.33 -0.99
C GLY A 188 29.26 -8.81 -0.75
N GLY A 189 28.66 -9.51 -1.71
CA GLY A 189 28.34 -10.94 -1.59
C GLY A 189 27.00 -11.25 -0.93
N ARG A 190 26.09 -10.27 -0.81
CA ARG A 190 24.71 -10.45 -0.32
C ARG A 190 24.63 -11.05 1.08
N VAL A 191 25.53 -10.64 1.97
CA VAL A 191 25.59 -11.16 3.35
C VAL A 191 24.24 -10.93 4.03
N ALA A 192 23.59 -12.02 4.46
CA ALA A 192 22.33 -11.98 5.18
C ALA A 192 22.58 -12.16 6.68
N ASP A 193 22.06 -11.25 7.49
CA ASP A 193 21.99 -11.45 8.93
C ASP A 193 20.82 -12.38 9.24
N SER A 194 21.10 -13.60 9.68
CA SER A 194 20.10 -14.62 9.99
C SER A 194 19.09 -14.17 11.06
N LYS A 195 19.42 -13.17 11.86
CA LYS A 195 18.54 -12.59 12.88
C LYS A 195 17.59 -11.51 12.35
N LYS A 196 17.78 -11.03 11.10
CA LYS A 196 17.01 -9.94 10.49
C LYS A 196 16.15 -10.38 9.30
N MET A 197 15.98 -11.68 9.10
CA MET A 197 15.04 -12.20 8.11
C MET A 197 13.59 -11.97 8.59
N LEU A 198 12.83 -11.17 7.84
CA LEU A 198 11.44 -10.72 8.11
C LEU A 198 10.36 -11.65 7.56
#